data_AF-A0A3B1D3X8-F1
#
_entry.id   AF-A0A3B1D3X8-F1
#
_cell.length_a   1.000
_cell.length_b   1.000
_cell.length_c   1.000
_cell.angle_alpha   90.00
_cell.angle_beta   90.00
_cell.angle_gamma   90.00
#
_symmetry.space_group_name_H-M   'P 1'
#
loop_
_entity.id
_entity.type
_entity.pdbx_description
1 polymer ?
#
loop_
_entity_poly.entity_id
_entity_poly.type
_entity_poly.pdbx_seq_one_letter_code
_entity_poly.pdbx_strand_id
1 'polypeptide(L)'
;MKKGNLLIILLILVSLAGIGFGVFYFYFYEPRSEPVPAREDINENILKDYTTLKIFYPVGNRLELREKKVPGILSPIKMADILIKEYLNLSGESDSAILPEGTRLNNIFISSDGI
;
A
#
# COMPACT_ATOMS: atom_id res chain seq x y z
N MET A 1 50.15 9.45 -30.68
CA MET A 1 48.91 8.65 -30.79
C MET A 1 47.86 9.47 -31.53
N LYS A 2 47.24 8.94 -32.59
CA LYS A 2 46.25 9.65 -33.42
C LYS A 2 45.05 10.06 -32.56
N LYS A 3 44.57 11.31 -32.69
CA LYS A 3 43.46 11.88 -31.93
C LYS A 3 42.20 11.00 -31.90
N GLY A 4 41.98 10.19 -32.95
CA GLY A 4 40.88 9.22 -33.02
C GLY A 4 40.95 8.09 -31.98
N ASN A 5 42.15 7.60 -31.63
CA ASN A 5 42.29 6.56 -30.61
C ASN A 5 41.94 7.08 -29.22
N LEU A 6 42.21 8.36 -28.94
CA LEU A 6 41.91 8.97 -27.65
C LEU A 6 40.39 9.13 -27.45
N LEU A 7 39.67 9.45 -28.52
CA LEU A 7 38.20 9.51 -28.54
C LEU A 7 37.57 8.14 -28.29
N ILE A 8 38.11 7.09 -28.91
CA ILE A 8 37.63 5.72 -28.72
C ILE A 8 37.85 5.26 -27.27
N ILE A 9 39.04 5.53 -26.72
CA ILE A 9 39.35 5.19 -25.32
C ILE A 9 38.42 5.95 -24.36
N LEU A 10 38.17 7.23 -24.60
CA LEU A 10 37.26 8.04 -23.80
C LEU A 10 35.82 7.49 -23.85
N LEU A 11 35.34 7.11 -25.03
CA LEU A 11 34.00 6.57 -25.22
C LEU A 11 33.82 5.24 -24.48
N ILE A 12 34.82 4.37 -24.53
CA ILE A 12 34.84 3.11 -23.78
C ILE A 12 34.78 3.40 -22.27
N LEU A 13 35.58 4.35 -21.79
CA LEU A 13 35.63 4.70 -20.37
C LEU A 13 34.30 5.22 -19.82
N VAL A 14 33.64 6.12 -20.56
CA VAL A 14 32.34 6.69 -20.20
C VAL A 14 31.26 5.60 -20.22
N SER A 15 31.30 4.70 -21.19
CA SER A 15 30.35 3.59 -21.29
C SER A 15 30.49 2.62 -20.11
N LEU A 16 31.72 2.26 -19.73
CA LEU A 16 31.99 1.43 -18.55
C LEU A 16 31.55 2.13 -17.24
N ALA A 17 31.79 3.43 -17.11
CA ALA A 17 31.36 4.20 -15.95
C ALA A 17 29.82 4.24 -15.83
N GLY A 18 29.11 4.44 -16.94
CA GLY A 18 27.64 4.44 -16.96
C GLY A 18 27.03 3.09 -16.61
N ILE A 19 27.58 2.00 -17.15
CA ILE A 19 27.15 0.63 -16.82
C ILE A 19 27.42 0.33 -15.34
N GLY A 20 28.63 0.65 -14.86
CA GLY A 20 28.99 0.43 -13.45
C GLY A 20 28.09 1.20 -12.49
N PHE A 21 27.80 2.47 -12.81
CA PHE A 21 26.90 3.29 -12.01
C PHE A 21 25.46 2.77 -12.05
N GLY A 22 24.97 2.34 -13.21
CA GLY A 22 23.63 1.75 -13.35
C GLY A 22 23.49 0.46 -12.54
N VAL A 23 24.44 -0.47 -12.66
CA VAL A 23 24.42 -1.72 -11.89
C VAL A 23 24.50 -1.43 -10.40
N PHE A 24 25.39 -0.54 -9.96
CA PHE A 24 25.51 -0.17 -8.55
C PHE A 24 24.22 0.46 -8.02
N TYR A 25 23.62 1.38 -8.77
CA TYR A 25 22.35 2.00 -8.42
C TYR A 25 21.25 0.95 -8.31
N PHE A 26 21.03 0.07 -9.30
CA PHE A 26 19.94 -0.90 -9.20
C PHE A 26 20.15 -2.02 -8.16
N TYR A 27 21.40 -2.40 -7.87
CA TYR A 27 21.69 -3.44 -6.88
C TYR A 27 21.72 -2.95 -5.43
N PHE A 28 22.14 -1.71 -5.20
CA PHE A 28 22.34 -1.18 -3.84
C PHE A 28 21.38 -0.05 -3.48
N TYR A 29 20.73 0.55 -4.47
CA TYR A 29 19.60 1.44 -4.25
C TYR A 29 18.34 0.57 -4.14
N GLU A 30 18.20 -0.11 -3.01
CA GLU A 30 16.88 -0.52 -2.55
C GLU A 30 16.08 0.79 -2.44
N PRO A 31 15.05 1.03 -3.27
CA PRO A 31 14.04 1.99 -2.84
C PRO A 31 13.62 1.48 -1.47
N ARG A 32 13.66 2.34 -0.44
CA ARG A 32 12.96 2.02 0.79
C ARG A 32 11.52 1.77 0.35
N SER A 33 11.15 0.50 0.18
CA SER A 33 9.81 0.06 0.48
C SER A 33 9.62 0.59 1.88
N GLU A 34 8.86 1.68 1.98
CA GLU A 34 8.25 2.06 3.23
C GLU A 34 7.83 0.75 3.89
N PRO A 35 8.23 0.52 5.15
CA PRO A 35 7.89 -0.73 5.79
C PRO A 35 6.37 -0.84 5.69
N VAL A 36 5.89 -1.73 4.82
CA VAL A 36 4.60 -2.35 5.03
C VAL A 36 4.79 -2.92 6.41
N PRO A 37 4.15 -2.35 7.45
CA PRO A 37 4.45 -2.76 8.80
C PRO A 37 4.25 -4.26 8.80
N ALA A 38 5.34 -4.99 9.06
CA ALA A 38 5.28 -6.41 9.34
C ALA A 38 4.24 -6.49 10.43
N ARG A 39 3.07 -7.00 10.03
CA ARG A 39 1.88 -7.10 10.88
C ARG A 39 2.41 -7.68 12.18
N GLU A 40 2.28 -6.92 13.27
CA GLU A 40 2.48 -7.49 14.60
C GLU A 40 1.78 -8.84 14.58
N ASP A 41 2.56 -9.89 14.83
CA ASP A 41 2.04 -11.24 14.93
C ASP A 41 1.01 -11.23 16.05
N ILE A 42 -0.24 -10.98 15.66
CA ILE A 42 -1.40 -11.09 16.53
C ILE A 42 -1.50 -12.57 16.81
N ASN A 43 -0.80 -13.00 17.87
CA ASN A 43 -0.86 -14.29 18.54
C ASN A 43 -1.78 -15.28 17.80
N GLU A 44 -1.21 -16.00 16.82
CA GLU A 44 -1.96 -16.88 15.90
C GLU A 44 -2.75 -17.97 16.64
N ASN A 45 -2.47 -18.15 17.94
CA ASN A 45 -3.15 -19.07 18.83
C ASN A 45 -4.51 -18.58 19.37
N ILE A 46 -4.91 -17.31 19.17
CA ILE A 46 -6.15 -16.74 19.76
C ILE A 46 -7.29 -16.57 18.73
N LEU A 47 -7.01 -16.50 17.42
CA LEU A 47 -8.05 -16.46 16.38
C LEU A 47 -8.05 -17.76 15.55
N LYS A 48 -8.80 -18.77 15.99
CA LYS A 48 -9.05 -19.98 15.18
C LYS A 48 -9.91 -19.70 13.93
N ASP A 49 -10.75 -18.66 13.98
CA ASP A 49 -11.56 -18.22 12.84
C ASP A 49 -11.40 -16.71 12.68
N TYR A 50 -10.79 -16.29 11.57
CA TYR A 50 -10.69 -14.88 11.18
C TYR A 50 -11.24 -14.68 9.78
N THR A 51 -11.89 -13.53 9.56
CA THR A 51 -12.25 -13.05 8.23
C THR A 51 -11.25 -11.98 7.83
N THR A 52 -10.80 -12.03 6.57
CA THR A 52 -9.96 -10.97 6.00
C THR A 52 -10.84 -9.96 5.28
N LEU A 53 -10.85 -8.73 5.78
CA LEU A 53 -11.46 -7.59 5.13
C LEU A 53 -10.47 -6.96 4.15
N LYS A 54 -10.93 -6.70 2.93
CA LYS A 54 -10.19 -6.03 1.87
C LYS A 54 -10.82 -4.66 1.62
N ILE A 55 -10.09 -3.60 1.90
CA ILE A 55 -10.60 -2.22 1.82
C ILE A 55 -9.83 -1.50 0.72
N PHE A 56 -10.54 -1.11 -0.33
CA PHE A 56 -9.98 -0.28 -1.38
C PHE A 56 -10.23 1.18 -1.04
N TYR A 57 -9.18 2.00 -1.08
CA TYR A 57 -9.27 3.42 -0.79
C TYR A 57 -8.48 4.25 -1.81
N PRO A 58 -8.96 5.45 -2.12
CA PRO A 58 -8.32 6.37 -3.06
C PRO A 58 -7.14 7.07 -2.40
N VAL A 59 -6.02 7.16 -3.12
CA VAL A 59 -4.84 7.95 -2.74
C VAL A 59 -4.39 8.73 -3.97
N GLY A 60 -4.70 10.03 -4.01
CA GLY A 60 -4.45 10.87 -5.20
C GLY A 60 -5.15 10.31 -6.44
N ASN A 61 -4.36 9.80 -7.40
CA ASN A 61 -4.87 9.27 -8.67
C ASN A 61 -4.81 7.73 -8.77
N ARG A 62 -4.66 7.03 -7.65
CA ARG A 62 -4.63 5.55 -7.61
C ARG A 62 -5.54 4.99 -6.52
N LEU A 63 -5.92 3.73 -6.68
CA LEU A 63 -6.58 2.94 -5.63
C LEU A 63 -5.55 2.07 -4.94
N GLU A 64 -5.53 2.11 -3.61
CA GLU A 64 -4.72 1.24 -2.76
C GLU A 64 -5.60 0.23 -2.03
N LEU A 65 -5.02 -0.92 -1.69
CA LEU A 65 -5.69 -1.99 -0.96
C LEU A 65 -5.06 -2.12 0.43
N ARG A 66 -5.88 -1.94 1.47
CA ARG A 66 -5.51 -2.33 2.84
C ARG A 66 -6.28 -3.59 3.23
N GLU A 67 -5.57 -4.55 3.81
CA GLU A 67 -6.14 -5.79 4.31
C GLU A 67 -6.11 -5.84 5.84
N LYS A 68 -7.25 -6.13 6.46
CA LYS A 68 -7.39 -6.22 7.91
C LYS A 68 -8.04 -7.55 8.31
N LYS A 69 -7.42 -8.25 9.27
CA LYS A 69 -8.00 -9.46 9.87
C LYS A 69 -8.97 -9.06 10.98
N VAL A 70 -10.16 -9.63 10.98
CA VAL A 70 -11.20 -9.44 12.00
C VAL A 70 -11.73 -10.80 12.47
N PRO A 71 -12.41 -10.89 13.62
CA PRO A 71 -13.01 -12.15 14.08
C PRO A 71 -13.92 -12.77 13.02
N GLY A 72 -13.85 -14.09 12.84
CA GLY A 72 -14.46 -14.82 11.72
C GLY A 72 -15.99 -14.93 11.75
N ILE A 73 -16.62 -14.69 12.90
CA ILE A 73 -18.08 -14.71 13.04
C ILE A 73 -18.55 -13.27 13.28
N LEU A 74 -18.92 -12.59 12.19
CA LEU A 74 -19.50 -11.25 12.24
C LEU A 74 -20.84 -11.25 11.50
N SER A 75 -21.86 -10.64 12.11
CA SER A 75 -23.10 -10.37 11.40
C SER A 75 -22.83 -9.36 10.27
N PRO A 76 -23.61 -9.37 9.16
CA PRO A 76 -23.40 -8.44 8.05
C PRO A 76 -23.37 -6.98 8.50
N ILE A 77 -24.23 -6.60 9.46
CA ILE A 77 -24.25 -5.25 10.06
C ILE A 77 -22.93 -4.93 10.76
N LYS A 78 -22.40 -5.86 11.57
CA LYS A 78 -21.11 -5.65 12.25
C LYS A 78 -19.95 -5.59 11.25
N MET A 79 -20.01 -6.38 10.18
CA MET A 79 -19.00 -6.34 9.13
C MET A 79 -19.02 -4.99 8.40
N ALA A 80 -20.21 -4.50 8.04
CA ALA A 80 -20.39 -3.18 7.44
C ALA A 80 -19.91 -2.05 8.37
N ASP A 81 -20.23 -2.13 9.67
CA ASP A 81 -19.78 -1.15 10.67
C ASP A 81 -18.26 -1.06 10.73
N ILE A 82 -17.58 -2.21 10.80
CA ILE A 82 -16.12 -2.26 10.84
C ILE A 82 -15.52 -1.76 9.51
N LEU A 83 -16.06 -2.17 8.37
CA LEU A 83 -15.58 -1.75 7.05
C LEU A 83 -15.68 -0.24 6.86
N ILE A 84 -16.83 0.35 7.18
CA ILE A 84 -17.06 1.79 7.00
C ILE A 84 -16.18 2.58 7.98
N LYS A 85 -16.10 2.18 9.25
CA LYS A 85 -15.23 2.86 10.23
C LYS A 85 -13.77 2.83 9.80
N GLU A 86 -13.29 1.69 9.33
CA GLU A 86 -11.91 1.59 8.85
C GLU A 86 -11.69 2.48 7.62
N TYR A 87 -12.60 2.47 6.66
CA TYR A 87 -12.52 3.34 5.48
C TYR A 87 -12.48 4.83 5.85
N LEU A 88 -13.32 5.27 6.80
CA LEU A 88 -13.34 6.65 7.28
C LEU A 88 -12.03 7.04 7.97
N ASN A 89 -11.48 6.16 8.81
CA ASN A 89 -10.19 6.38 9.47
C ASN A 89 -9.06 6.54 8.44
N LEU A 90 -9.03 5.65 7.43
CA LEU A 90 -8.04 5.72 6.35
C LEU A 90 -8.15 6.99 5.53
N SER A 91 -9.37 7.39 5.20
CA SER A 91 -9.63 8.59 4.41
C SER A 91 -9.19 9.85 5.16
N GLY A 92 -9.34 9.88 6.49
CA GLY A 92 -8.85 10.97 7.33
C GLY A 92 -7.32 11.02 7.46
N GLU A 93 -6.63 9.87 7.46
CA GLU A 93 -5.16 9.82 7.51
C GLU A 93 -4.50 10.20 6.17
N SER A 94 -5.15 9.87 5.05
CA SER A 94 -4.56 9.97 3.71
C SER A 94 -4.95 11.23 2.94
N ASP A 95 -5.73 12.14 3.54
CA ASP A 95 -6.30 13.34 2.92
C ASP A 95 -6.78 13.09 1.48
N SER A 96 -7.55 12.01 1.31
CA SER A 96 -7.95 11.54 -0.01
C SER A 96 -8.97 12.45 -0.70
N ALA A 97 -9.37 13.56 -0.06
CA ALA A 97 -10.34 14.57 -0.50
C ALA A 97 -11.74 14.04 -0.89
N ILE A 98 -12.03 12.75 -0.71
CA ILE A 98 -13.31 12.14 -1.11
C ILE A 98 -14.39 12.40 -0.06
N LEU A 99 -14.02 12.40 1.22
CA LEU A 99 -14.94 12.62 2.33
C LEU A 99 -14.48 13.82 3.15
N PRO A 100 -15.40 14.72 3.55
CA PRO A 100 -15.07 15.83 4.44
C PRO A 100 -14.51 15.35 5.78
N GLU A 101 -13.61 16.15 6.35
CA GLU A 101 -13.13 15.94 7.72
C GLU A 101 -14.30 15.87 8.71
N GLY A 102 -14.18 14.98 9.69
CA GLY A 102 -15.22 14.78 10.70
C GLY A 102 -16.43 13.95 10.24
N THR A 103 -16.41 13.38 9.04
CA THR A 103 -17.42 12.41 8.60
C THR A 103 -17.48 11.23 9.56
N ARG A 104 -18.70 10.86 10.00
CA ARG A 104 -18.94 9.77 10.95
C ARG A 104 -20.11 8.91 10.51
N LEU A 105 -20.01 7.62 10.79
CA LEU A 105 -21.11 6.68 10.63
C LEU A 105 -22.13 6.89 11.75
N ASN A 106 -23.39 7.17 11.39
CA ASN A 106 -24.48 7.33 12.36
C ASN A 106 -25.19 6.00 12.65
N ASN A 107 -25.72 5.34 11.63
CA ASN A 107 -26.45 4.07 11.73
C ASN A 107 -26.26 3.21 10.48
N ILE A 108 -26.46 1.90 10.62
CA ILE A 108 -26.50 0.94 9.52
C ILE A 108 -27.83 0.20 9.57
N PHE A 109 -28.48 0.09 8.42
CA PHE A 109 -29.69 -0.68 8.22
C PHE A 109 -29.48 -1.64 7.05
N ILE A 110 -30.05 -2.83 7.15
CA ILE A 110 -30.14 -3.77 6.03
C ILE A 110 -31.58 -3.73 5.56
N SER A 111 -31.78 -3.51 4.27
CA SER A 111 -33.11 -3.47 3.68
C SER A 111 -33.71 -4.88 3.63
N SER A 112 -35.03 -4.97 3.49
CA SER A 112 -35.78 -6.23 3.49
C SER A 112 -35.40 -7.18 2.36
N ASP A 113 -34.79 -6.67 1.31
CA ASP A 113 -34.20 -7.42 0.18
C ASP A 113 -32.77 -7.90 0.47
N GLY A 114 -32.23 -7.64 1.66
CA GLY A 114 -30.90 -8.08 2.09
C GLY A 114 -29.75 -7.23 1.53
N ILE A 115 -30.06 -6.06 0.96
CA ILE A 115 -29.11 -5.06 0.45
C ILE A 115 -28.92 -3.94 1.48
#